data_AF-A0A838J5M6-F1
#
_entry.id   AF-A0A838J5M6-F1
#
_cell.length_a   1.000
_cell.length_b   1.000
_cell.length_c   1.000
_cell.angle_alpha   90.00
_cell.angle_beta   90.00
_cell.angle_gamma   90.00
#
_symmetry.space_group_name_H-M   'P 1'
#
loop_
_entity.id
_entity.type
_entity.pdbx_description
1 polymer ?
#
loop_
_entity_poly.entity_id
_entity_poly.type
_entity_poly.pdbx_seq_one_letter_code
_entity_poly.pdbx_strand_id
1 'polypeptide(L)'
;MTCIVGIAYDGITTIAGDSAATNGSSQQVIRADSKVFVVGECIFGCGSSFRMIQLLRYSLRLPTYSDDSDIFEYMATAFINAVRECLKQGGYAREENGREEGGKFLVGLRGTLFTVESDYQIEEAMAGYNAVGSGDDIALGALFATRNVGMGPAERLELALQAASYHNSDTRPPFVFVSTRGLHHR
;
A
#
# COMPACT_ATOMS: atom_id res chain seq x y z
N MET A 1 11.17 -5.97 3.51
CA MET A 1 10.87 -7.41 3.42
C MET A 1 9.37 -7.60 3.62
N THR A 2 8.60 -7.72 2.54
CA THR A 2 7.11 -7.65 2.53
C THR A 2 6.58 -7.91 1.11
N CYS A 3 5.32 -8.35 0.99
CA CYS A 3 4.54 -8.17 -0.23
C CYS A 3 3.20 -7.48 0.10
N ILE A 4 2.96 -6.32 -0.51
CA ILE A 4 1.66 -5.65 -0.54
C ILE A 4 1.20 -5.64 -2.00
N VAL A 5 -0.08 -5.94 -2.23
CA VAL A 5 -0.72 -5.94 -3.55
C VAL A 5 -1.99 -5.10 -3.50
N GLY A 6 -2.35 -4.46 -4.61
CA GLY A 6 -3.60 -3.73 -4.74
C GLY A 6 -4.23 -3.89 -6.12
N ILE A 7 -5.56 -3.89 -6.17
CA ILE A 7 -6.37 -3.83 -7.40
C ILE A 7 -7.42 -2.73 -7.23
N ALA A 8 -7.52 -1.86 -8.22
CA ALA A 8 -8.65 -0.99 -8.49
C ALA A 8 -9.54 -1.65 -9.55
N TYR A 9 -10.81 -1.93 -9.20
CA TYR A 9 -11.76 -2.55 -10.10
C TYR A 9 -13.19 -2.15 -9.73
N ASP A 10 -13.98 -1.74 -10.73
CA ASP A 10 -15.40 -1.42 -10.58
C ASP A 10 -15.68 -0.39 -9.46
N GLY A 11 -14.93 0.72 -9.48
CA GLY A 11 -15.04 1.79 -8.49
C GLY A 11 -14.58 1.42 -7.07
N ILE A 12 -13.97 0.23 -6.89
CA ILE A 12 -13.50 -0.26 -5.60
C ILE A 12 -12.01 -0.56 -5.66
N THR A 13 -11.26 0.03 -4.74
CA THR A 13 -9.87 -0.35 -4.48
C THR A 13 -9.83 -1.37 -3.33
N THR A 14 -9.07 -2.45 -3.53
CA THR A 14 -8.76 -3.44 -2.50
C THR A 14 -7.25 -3.60 -2.41
N ILE A 15 -6.72 -3.57 -1.19
CA ILE A 15 -5.29 -3.76 -0.89
C ILE A 15 -5.15 -4.94 0.06
N ALA A 16 -4.15 -5.78 -0.18
CA ALA A 16 -3.82 -6.91 0.67
C ALA A 16 -2.32 -6.95 0.97
N GLY A 17 -1.96 -7.52 2.13
CA GLY A 17 -0.58 -7.60 2.56
C GLY A 17 -0.29 -8.83 3.41
N ASP A 18 0.97 -9.24 3.38
CA ASP A 18 1.51 -10.30 4.22
C ASP A 18 1.78 -9.84 5.67
N SER A 19 1.93 -10.78 6.59
CA SER A 19 2.07 -10.50 8.03
C SER A 19 3.49 -10.68 8.59
N ALA A 20 4.48 -11.01 7.75
CA ALA A 20 5.84 -11.23 8.24
C ALA A 20 6.57 -9.93 8.57
N ALA A 21 7.32 -9.93 9.67
CA ALA A 21 8.42 -9.01 9.91
C ALA A 21 9.70 -9.83 9.93
N THR A 22 10.56 -9.64 8.94
CA THR A 22 11.86 -10.30 8.87
C THR A 22 12.97 -9.29 9.09
N ASN A 23 14.04 -9.74 9.76
CA ASN A 23 15.29 -9.02 9.73
C ASN A 23 16.11 -9.51 8.53
N GLY A 24 17.13 -8.74 8.11
CA GLY A 24 18.00 -9.03 6.96
C GLY A 24 18.81 -10.33 7.02
N SER A 25 18.46 -11.26 7.92
CA SER A 25 19.12 -12.52 8.16
C SER A 25 18.10 -13.66 8.15
N SER A 26 17.76 -14.24 9.31
CA SER A 26 16.86 -15.41 9.38
C SER A 26 15.80 -15.31 10.48
N GLN A 27 15.70 -14.18 11.18
CA GLN A 27 14.63 -14.01 12.17
C GLN A 27 13.38 -13.49 11.50
N GLN A 28 12.26 -14.13 11.86
CA GLN A 28 10.94 -13.77 11.38
C GLN A 28 9.98 -13.76 12.57
N VAL A 29 9.11 -12.74 12.59
CA VAL A 29 7.97 -12.67 13.50
C VAL A 29 6.73 -12.45 12.66
N ILE A 30 5.70 -13.27 12.85
CA ILE A 30 4.38 -13.00 12.29
C ILE A 30 3.70 -11.99 13.19
N ARG A 31 3.37 -10.82 12.64
CA ARG A 31 2.91 -9.67 13.41
C ARG A 31 1.40 -9.53 13.40
N ALA A 32 0.84 -9.17 14.55
CA ALA A 32 -0.59 -8.91 14.71
C ALA A 32 -0.99 -7.52 14.20
N ASP A 33 -0.08 -6.54 14.24
CA ASP A 33 -0.31 -5.23 13.63
C ASP A 33 -0.14 -5.31 12.11
N SER A 34 -1.29 -5.30 11.43
CA SER A 34 -1.40 -5.34 9.98
C SER A 34 -0.66 -4.20 9.28
N LYS A 35 -0.02 -4.55 8.15
CA LYS A 35 0.60 -3.61 7.20
C LYS A 35 -0.42 -2.92 6.29
N VAL A 36 -1.66 -3.41 6.27
CA VAL A 36 -2.80 -2.81 5.59
C VAL A 36 -3.83 -2.28 6.59
N PHE A 37 -4.35 -1.08 6.37
CA PHE A 37 -5.24 -0.39 7.31
C PHE A 37 -6.01 0.75 6.65
N VAL A 38 -6.94 1.35 7.39
CA VAL A 38 -7.80 2.47 6.93
C VAL A 38 -7.47 3.74 7.71
N VAL A 39 -7.41 4.88 7.03
CA VAL A 39 -7.30 6.23 7.63
C VAL A 39 -8.24 7.16 6.87
N GLY A 40 -9.32 7.61 7.51
CA GLY A 40 -10.37 8.37 6.83
C GLY A 40 -11.01 7.55 5.72
N GLU A 41 -11.09 8.12 4.52
CA GLU A 41 -11.58 7.43 3.31
C GLU A 41 -10.48 6.61 2.59
N CYS A 42 -9.22 6.76 3.00
CA CYS A 42 -8.10 6.10 2.35
C CYS A 42 -7.82 4.73 2.98
N ILE A 43 -7.50 3.75 2.14
CA ILE A 43 -6.90 2.48 2.55
C ILE A 43 -5.41 2.48 2.22
N PHE A 44 -4.60 1.84 3.04
CA PHE A 44 -3.13 1.83 2.91
C PHE A 44 -2.61 0.40 2.90
N GLY A 45 -1.47 0.19 2.23
CA GLY A 45 -0.65 -1.01 2.38
C GLY A 45 0.84 -0.68 2.29
N CYS A 46 1.60 -0.94 3.35
CA CYS A 46 2.96 -0.42 3.50
C CYS A 46 4.05 -1.51 3.44
N GLY A 47 5.09 -1.29 2.63
CA GLY A 47 6.18 -2.25 2.41
C GLY A 47 7.49 -2.01 3.17
N SER A 48 7.71 -0.80 3.68
CA SER A 48 9.05 -0.35 4.11
C SER A 48 9.36 -0.56 5.59
N SER A 49 8.50 -0.07 6.50
CA SER A 49 8.80 -0.03 7.93
C SER A 49 7.56 -0.07 8.81
N PHE A 50 7.61 -0.85 9.89
CA PHE A 50 6.56 -0.85 10.92
C PHE A 50 6.45 0.50 11.64
N ARG A 51 7.55 1.26 11.75
CA ARG A 51 7.48 2.61 12.32
C ARG A 51 6.70 3.56 11.40
N MET A 52 6.93 3.47 10.09
CA MET A 52 6.16 4.21 9.08
C MET A 52 4.67 3.85 9.16
N ILE A 53 4.35 2.55 9.23
CA ILE A 53 2.98 2.06 9.40
C ILE A 53 2.31 2.71 10.61
N GLN A 54 2.96 2.72 11.77
CA GLN A 54 2.40 3.30 12.98
C GLN A 54 2.15 4.81 12.85
N LEU A 55 3.06 5.54 12.22
CA LEU A 55 2.88 6.98 11.97
C LEU A 55 1.71 7.24 11.03
N LEU A 56 1.70 6.58 9.87
CA LEU A 56 0.62 6.73 8.89
C LEU A 56 -0.73 6.32 9.48
N ARG A 57 -0.77 5.27 10.30
CA ARG A 57 -2.02 4.75 10.87
C ARG A 57 -2.57 5.60 12.01
N TYR A 58 -1.72 6.10 12.90
CA TYR A 58 -2.15 6.70 14.17
C TYR A 58 -1.93 8.21 14.25
N SER A 59 -0.91 8.73 13.56
CA SER A 59 -0.53 10.15 13.63
C SER A 59 -1.00 10.95 12.41
N LEU A 60 -1.12 10.33 11.24
CA LEU A 60 -1.53 11.03 10.02
C LEU A 60 -2.90 11.67 10.18
N ARG A 61 -3.01 12.90 9.70
CA ARG A 61 -4.27 13.63 9.57
C ARG A 61 -4.39 14.02 8.11
N LEU A 62 -5.34 13.40 7.42
CA LEU A 62 -5.56 13.64 6.00
C LEU A 62 -6.45 14.88 5.83
N PRO A 63 -6.10 15.79 4.91
CA PRO A 63 -7.02 16.83 4.48
C PRO A 63 -8.27 16.19 3.85
N THR A 64 -9.39 16.91 3.88
CA THR A 64 -10.60 16.45 3.21
C THR A 64 -10.42 16.53 1.69
N TYR A 65 -10.70 15.44 0.99
CA TYR A 65 -10.84 15.45 -0.46
C TYR A 65 -12.25 15.93 -0.85
N SER A 66 -12.33 16.83 -1.83
CA SER A 66 -13.58 17.33 -2.39
C SER A 66 -13.86 16.66 -3.73
N ASP A 67 -15.11 16.29 -3.99
CA ASP A 67 -15.55 15.69 -5.27
C ASP A 67 -15.30 16.61 -6.49
N ASP A 68 -15.22 17.92 -6.27
CA ASP A 68 -14.95 18.90 -7.33
C ASP A 68 -13.46 19.02 -7.68
N SER A 69 -12.57 18.30 -6.96
CA SER A 69 -11.12 18.35 -7.16
C SER A 69 -10.61 17.16 -7.95
N ASP A 70 -9.61 17.38 -8.81
CA ASP A 70 -8.88 16.29 -9.45
C ASP A 70 -8.20 15.42 -8.38
N ILE A 71 -8.50 14.12 -8.39
CA ILE A 71 -8.01 13.20 -7.37
C ILE A 71 -6.49 13.06 -7.42
N PHE A 72 -5.88 13.09 -8.61
CA PHE A 72 -4.45 12.97 -8.76
C PHE A 72 -3.74 14.23 -8.26
N GLU A 73 -4.27 15.42 -8.57
CA GLU A 73 -3.79 16.69 -8.04
C GLU A 73 -3.86 16.72 -6.50
N TYR A 74 -4.99 16.31 -5.92
CA TYR A 74 -5.14 16.20 -4.46
C TYR A 74 -4.09 15.24 -3.86
N MET A 75 -3.90 14.07 -4.49
CA MET A 75 -2.94 13.07 -4.04
C MET A 75 -1.50 13.61 -4.10
N ALA A 76 -1.11 14.22 -5.21
CA ALA A 76 0.24 14.76 -5.42
C ALA A 76 0.54 16.01 -4.56
N THR A 77 -0.50 16.70 -4.05
CA THR A 77 -0.34 17.93 -3.27
C THR A 77 -0.75 17.75 -1.81
N ALA A 78 -2.03 17.94 -1.49
CA ALA A 78 -2.54 18.00 -0.12
C ALA A 78 -2.26 16.70 0.66
N PHE A 79 -2.47 15.54 0.02
CA PHE A 79 -2.21 14.25 0.62
C PHE A 79 -0.71 14.03 0.88
N ILE A 80 0.15 14.18 -0.15
CA ILE A 80 1.60 14.00 0.01
C ILE A 80 2.19 14.99 1.02
N ASN A 81 1.75 16.25 1.04
CA ASN A 81 2.19 17.22 2.05
C ASN A 81 1.86 16.76 3.47
N ALA A 82 0.66 16.21 3.70
CA ALA A 82 0.27 15.68 5.00
C ALA A 82 1.08 14.43 5.40
N VAL A 83 1.32 13.52 4.45
CA VAL A 83 2.18 12.34 4.65
C VAL A 83 3.59 12.77 5.04
N ARG A 84 4.19 13.66 4.23
CA ARG A 84 5.54 14.17 4.40
C ARG A 84 5.73 14.78 5.79
N GLU A 85 4.83 15.69 6.18
CA GLU A 85 4.87 16.32 7.51
C GLU A 85 4.73 15.29 8.64
N CYS A 86 3.79 14.34 8.50
CA CYS A 86 3.60 13.27 9.48
C CYS A 86 4.86 12.42 9.67
N LEU A 87 5.54 12.03 8.58
CA LEU A 87 6.76 11.23 8.64
C LEU A 87 7.92 12.02 9.22
N LYS A 88 8.02 13.31 8.90
CA LYS A 88 9.03 14.22 9.45
C LYS A 88 8.87 14.44 10.95
N GLN A 89 7.70 14.87 11.40
CA GLN A 89 7.41 15.05 12.83
C GLN A 89 7.55 13.75 13.61
N GLY A 90 7.21 12.63 12.98
CA GLY A 90 7.31 11.29 13.55
C GLY A 90 8.74 10.75 13.69
N GLY A 91 9.74 11.47 13.19
CA GLY A 91 11.16 11.07 13.19
C GLY A 91 11.48 9.93 12.23
N TYR A 92 10.66 9.70 11.20
CA TYR A 92 10.87 8.66 10.21
C TYR A 92 11.52 9.18 8.92
N ALA A 93 11.12 10.36 8.46
CA ALA A 93 11.68 10.95 7.24
C ALA A 93 13.20 11.12 7.37
N ARG A 94 13.91 10.89 6.27
CA ARG A 94 15.38 10.96 6.22
C ARG A 94 15.81 11.91 5.11
N GLU A 95 17.05 12.35 5.18
CA GLU A 95 17.67 13.07 4.08
C GLU A 95 18.72 12.18 3.43
N GLU A 96 18.59 11.96 2.13
CA GLU A 96 19.55 11.22 1.31
C GLU A 96 19.93 12.08 0.11
N ASN A 97 21.24 12.35 -0.04
CA ASN A 97 21.78 13.21 -1.10
C ASN A 97 21.09 14.58 -1.24
N GLY A 98 20.69 15.20 -0.11
CA GLY A 98 20.02 16.51 -0.11
C GLY A 98 18.52 16.44 -0.46
N ARG A 99 17.93 15.25 -0.51
CA ARG A 99 16.50 15.04 -0.77
C ARG A 99 15.85 14.34 0.41
N GLU A 100 14.65 14.78 0.74
CA GLU A 100 13.87 14.17 1.81
C GLU A 100 13.23 12.88 1.28
N GLU A 101 13.38 11.79 2.01
CA GLU A 101 12.82 10.49 1.70
C GLU A 101 11.88 10.01 2.80
N GLY A 102 10.85 9.27 2.39
CA GLY A 102 9.88 8.59 3.24
C GLY A 102 9.97 7.07 3.06
N GLY A 103 8.93 6.48 2.50
CA GLY A 103 8.91 5.06 2.18
C GLY A 103 7.87 4.75 1.13
N LYS A 104 7.88 3.50 0.67
CA LYS A 104 7.07 3.03 -0.45
C LYS A 104 5.82 2.30 0.05
N PHE A 105 4.65 2.70 -0.43
CA PHE A 105 3.37 2.12 -0.03
C PHE A 105 2.28 2.32 -1.08
N LEU A 106 1.24 1.49 -1.03
CA LEU A 106 0.02 1.64 -1.82
C LEU A 106 -1.04 2.43 -1.03
N VAL A 107 -1.84 3.22 -1.75
CA VAL A 107 -2.99 3.95 -1.23
C VAL A 107 -4.18 3.75 -2.14
N GLY A 108 -5.33 3.39 -1.58
CA GLY A 108 -6.60 3.35 -2.29
C GLY A 108 -7.51 4.49 -1.84
N LEU A 109 -8.09 5.22 -2.78
CA LEU A 109 -9.07 6.28 -2.53
C LEU A 109 -10.11 6.28 -3.66
N ARG A 110 -11.40 6.17 -3.30
CA ARG A 110 -12.55 6.28 -4.23
C ARG A 110 -12.43 5.48 -5.53
N GLY A 111 -11.96 4.24 -5.45
CA GLY A 111 -11.83 3.36 -6.61
C GLY A 111 -10.53 3.53 -7.40
N THR A 112 -9.66 4.46 -7.03
CA THR A 112 -8.33 4.62 -7.60
C THR A 112 -7.27 3.99 -6.69
N LEU A 113 -6.22 3.44 -7.29
CA LEU A 113 -5.06 2.87 -6.61
C LEU A 113 -3.82 3.66 -6.98
N PHE A 114 -3.15 4.20 -5.98
CA PHE A 114 -1.91 4.96 -6.11
C PHE A 114 -0.75 4.20 -5.47
N THR A 115 0.45 4.33 -6.04
CA THR A 115 1.69 4.04 -5.32
C THR A 115 2.33 5.35 -4.91
N VAL A 116 2.79 5.41 -3.66
CA VAL A 116 3.68 6.45 -3.17
C VAL A 116 5.08 5.85 -3.15
N GLU A 117 6.04 6.48 -3.83
CA GLU A 117 7.44 6.06 -3.77
C GLU A 117 8.20 6.79 -2.66
N SER A 118 9.43 6.33 -2.39
CA SER A 118 10.25 6.85 -1.30
C SER A 118 10.59 8.34 -1.42
N ASP A 119 10.58 8.91 -2.62
CA ASP A 119 10.79 10.34 -2.88
C ASP A 119 9.49 11.15 -2.93
N TYR A 120 8.38 10.58 -2.42
CA TYR A 120 7.05 11.17 -2.36
C TYR A 120 6.35 11.41 -3.71
N GLN A 121 6.88 10.90 -4.83
CA GLN A 121 6.09 10.89 -6.06
C GLN A 121 4.88 9.95 -5.90
N ILE A 122 3.80 10.30 -6.61
CA ILE A 122 2.60 9.49 -6.75
C ILE A 122 2.56 8.94 -8.17
N GLU A 123 2.23 7.67 -8.31
CA GLU A 123 1.86 7.06 -9.59
C GLU A 123 0.49 6.40 -9.51
N GLU A 124 -0.22 6.40 -10.63
CA GLU A 124 -1.41 5.57 -10.87
C GLU A 124 -1.09 4.64 -12.04
N ALA A 125 -1.10 3.32 -11.79
CA ALA A 125 -0.78 2.34 -12.81
C ALA A 125 -1.97 2.08 -13.74
N MET A 126 -1.78 2.27 -15.05
CA MET A 126 -2.82 1.98 -16.07
C MET A 126 -3.35 0.53 -16.04
N ALA A 127 -2.58 -0.41 -15.50
CA ALA A 127 -2.99 -1.80 -15.37
C ALA A 127 -4.15 -2.01 -14.38
N GLY A 128 -4.47 -1.02 -13.54
CA GLY A 128 -5.48 -1.11 -12.48
C GLY A 128 -5.04 -1.98 -11.29
N TYR A 129 -3.76 -2.35 -11.22
CA TYR A 129 -3.17 -3.08 -10.11
C TYR A 129 -1.70 -2.71 -9.94
N ASN A 130 -1.18 -2.86 -8.73
CA ASN A 130 0.23 -2.68 -8.44
C ASN A 130 0.65 -3.48 -7.19
N ALA A 131 1.95 -3.58 -6.95
CA ALA A 131 2.52 -4.23 -5.78
C ALA A 131 3.76 -3.48 -5.28
N VAL A 132 4.04 -3.59 -3.97
CA VAL A 132 5.26 -3.03 -3.37
C VAL A 132 5.88 -4.00 -2.36
N GLY A 133 7.19 -3.89 -2.18
CA GLY A 133 7.97 -4.68 -1.22
C GLY A 133 8.76 -5.78 -1.92
N SER A 134 9.57 -6.54 -1.19
CA SER A 134 10.49 -7.52 -1.81
C SER A 134 9.81 -8.66 -2.60
N GLY A 135 8.51 -8.89 -2.41
CA GLY A 135 7.73 -9.87 -3.18
C GLY A 135 6.96 -9.29 -4.38
N ASP A 136 7.14 -8.02 -4.72
CA ASP A 136 6.34 -7.32 -5.73
C ASP A 136 6.46 -7.90 -7.13
N ASP A 137 7.67 -8.16 -7.65
CA ASP A 137 7.86 -8.71 -9.01
C ASP A 137 7.11 -10.02 -9.24
N ILE A 138 7.12 -10.91 -8.23
CA ILE A 138 6.41 -12.19 -8.27
C ILE A 138 4.90 -11.94 -8.28
N ALA A 139 4.42 -11.05 -7.40
CA ALA A 139 3.02 -10.72 -7.31
C ALA A 139 2.51 -10.03 -8.59
N LEU A 140 3.26 -9.10 -9.17
CA LEU A 140 2.94 -8.43 -10.43
C LEU A 140 2.83 -9.43 -11.58
N GLY A 141 3.71 -10.44 -11.64
CA GLY A 141 3.61 -11.53 -12.61
C GLY A 141 2.31 -12.32 -12.47
N ALA A 142 1.92 -12.67 -11.24
CA ALA A 142 0.66 -13.38 -10.96
C ALA A 142 -0.58 -12.52 -11.28
N LEU A 143 -0.57 -11.24 -10.88
CA LEU A 143 -1.64 -10.29 -11.17
C LEU A 143 -1.82 -10.07 -12.68
N PHE A 144 -0.71 -9.98 -13.41
CA PHE A 144 -0.70 -9.94 -14.87
C PHE A 144 -1.33 -11.21 -15.44
N ALA A 145 -0.82 -12.39 -15.09
CA ALA A 145 -1.28 -13.66 -15.65
C ALA A 145 -2.78 -13.93 -15.42
N THR A 146 -3.33 -13.45 -14.30
CA THR A 146 -4.72 -13.69 -13.89
C THR A 146 -5.72 -12.67 -14.41
N ARG A 147 -5.28 -11.58 -15.06
CA ARG A 147 -6.16 -10.44 -15.42
C ARG A 147 -7.33 -10.77 -16.34
N ASN A 148 -7.24 -11.85 -17.11
CA ASN A 148 -8.25 -12.28 -18.08
C ASN A 148 -8.84 -13.67 -17.77
N VAL A 149 -8.66 -14.16 -16.54
CA VAL A 149 -9.00 -15.55 -16.17
C VAL A 149 -10.34 -15.63 -15.40
N GLY A 150 -11.15 -14.57 -15.42
CA GLY A 150 -12.48 -14.54 -14.79
C GLY A 150 -12.46 -14.57 -13.25
N MET A 151 -11.30 -14.30 -12.64
CA MET A 151 -11.14 -14.25 -11.18
C MET A 151 -11.50 -12.85 -10.64
N GLY A 152 -12.15 -12.80 -9.48
CA GLY A 152 -12.45 -11.56 -8.78
C GLY A 152 -11.19 -10.89 -8.19
N PRO A 153 -11.25 -9.59 -7.82
CA PRO A 153 -10.11 -8.87 -7.27
C PRO A 153 -9.47 -9.55 -6.05
N ALA A 154 -10.28 -9.97 -5.07
CA ALA A 154 -9.78 -10.59 -3.84
C ALA A 154 -9.03 -11.91 -4.12
N GLU A 155 -9.59 -12.76 -5.00
CA GLU A 155 -8.96 -14.04 -5.39
C GLU A 155 -7.62 -13.82 -6.10
N ARG A 156 -7.55 -12.79 -6.97
CA ARG A 156 -6.32 -12.42 -7.67
C ARG A 156 -5.25 -11.92 -6.70
N LEU A 157 -5.62 -11.05 -5.76
CA LEU A 157 -4.70 -10.56 -4.72
C LEU A 157 -4.21 -11.71 -3.84
N GLU A 158 -5.10 -12.62 -3.44
CA GLU A 158 -4.73 -13.79 -2.64
C GLU A 158 -3.75 -14.70 -3.39
N LEU A 159 -4.04 -15.03 -4.65
CA LEU A 159 -3.17 -15.86 -5.48
C LEU A 159 -1.79 -15.21 -5.68
N ALA A 160 -1.75 -13.89 -5.87
CA ALA A 160 -0.50 -13.14 -5.98
C ALA A 160 0.34 -13.20 -4.70
N LEU A 161 -0.29 -13.03 -3.53
CA LEU A 161 0.37 -13.17 -2.23
C LEU A 161 0.81 -14.61 -1.95
N GLN A 162 0.03 -15.61 -2.36
CA GLN A 162 0.42 -17.02 -2.27
C GLN A 162 1.67 -17.29 -3.11
N ALA A 163 1.69 -16.84 -4.38
CA ALA A 163 2.86 -16.97 -5.25
C ALA A 163 4.09 -16.28 -4.65
N ALA A 164 3.93 -15.04 -4.17
CA ALA A 164 5.00 -14.31 -3.49
C ALA A 164 5.47 -15.03 -2.23
N SER A 165 4.57 -15.57 -1.40
CA SER A 165 4.95 -16.30 -0.18
C SER A 165 5.70 -17.60 -0.45
N TYR A 166 5.44 -18.24 -1.59
CA TYR A 166 6.11 -19.46 -1.99
C TYR A 166 7.52 -19.19 -2.50
N HIS A 167 7.70 -18.12 -3.28
CA HIS A 167 8.97 -17.81 -3.96
C HIS A 167 9.83 -16.75 -3.27
N ASN A 168 9.31 -16.06 -2.25
CA ASN A 168 10.02 -15.04 -1.49
C ASN A 168 10.01 -15.37 0.02
N SER A 169 11.19 -15.41 0.64
CA SER A 169 11.37 -15.75 2.07
C SER A 169 10.72 -14.77 3.04
N ASP A 170 10.52 -13.54 2.60
CA ASP A 170 10.07 -12.40 3.40
C ASP A 170 8.56 -12.23 3.45
N THR A 171 7.83 -13.03 2.69
CA THR A 171 6.38 -12.90 2.54
C THR A 171 5.70 -14.08 3.22
N ARG A 172 4.88 -13.85 4.25
CA ARG A 172 4.17 -14.95 4.93
C ARG A 172 2.72 -14.65 5.27
N PRO A 173 1.85 -15.68 5.23
CA PRO A 173 0.51 -15.58 5.79
C PRO A 173 0.54 -15.35 7.31
N PRO A 174 -0.59 -14.96 7.93
CA PRO A 174 -1.89 -14.71 7.29
C PRO A 174 -1.84 -13.49 6.37
N PHE A 175 -2.64 -13.52 5.30
CA PHE A 175 -2.85 -12.37 4.44
C PHE A 175 -4.03 -11.56 4.96
N VAL A 176 -3.85 -10.24 5.02
CA VAL A 176 -4.88 -9.30 5.50
C VAL A 176 -5.33 -8.43 4.34
N PHE A 177 -6.64 -8.17 4.26
CA PHE A 177 -7.26 -7.42 3.17
C PHE A 177 -8.01 -6.22 3.74
N VAL A 178 -7.97 -5.10 3.02
CA VAL A 178 -8.80 -3.92 3.25
C VAL A 178 -9.38 -3.44 1.93
N SER A 179 -10.60 -2.93 1.97
CA SER A 179 -11.31 -2.45 0.78
C SER A 179 -11.96 -1.11 1.07
N THR A 180 -12.05 -0.29 0.02
CA THR A 180 -12.82 0.96 0.02
C THR A 180 -14.34 0.72 0.04
N ARG A 181 -14.78 -0.51 -0.25
CA ARG A 181 -16.20 -0.90 -0.15
C ARG A 181 -16.73 -0.62 1.25
N GLY A 182 -17.78 0.20 1.32
CA GLY A 182 -18.43 0.57 2.59
C GLY A 182 -17.82 1.79 3.30
N LEU A 183 -16.81 2.45 2.72
CA LEU A 183 -16.27 3.71 3.26
C LEU A 183 -17.06 4.95 2.78
N HIS A 184 -17.83 4.87 1.69
CA HIS A 184 -18.55 5.99 1.06
C HIS A 184 -19.91 6.38 1.71
N HIS A 185 -20.12 6.09 3.00
CA HIS A 185 -21.43 6.29 3.65
C HIS A 185 -21.36 7.02 5.01
N ARG A 186 -20.50 8.02 5.17
CA ARG A 186 -20.59 8.92 6.35
C ARG A 186 -20.46 10.37 5.97
#